data_AF-A0A8I2J6Z2-F1
#
_entry.id   AF-A0A8I2J6Z2-F1
#
_cell.length_a   1.000
_cell.length_b   1.000
_cell.length_c   1.000
_cell.angle_alpha   90.00
_cell.angle_beta   90.00
_cell.angle_gamma   90.00
#
_symmetry.space_group_name_H-M   'P 1'
#
loop_
_entity.id
_entity.type
_entity.pdbx_description
1 polymer ?
#
loop_
_entity_poly.entity_id
_entity_poly.type
_entity_poly.pdbx_seq_one_letter_code
_entity_poly.pdbx_strand_id
1 'polypeptide(L)'
;MSERTLHATYASASRSAGEQAAALRLLLARTAADPDLALALTRVDTTEMKGPLDSAGLRAALTEAEAECDVNAALAERHHRRALAGVALGTSCVCGHSPATHAPRLTEDGRLPCRHDDCGCADLDFP
;
A
#
# COMPACT_ATOMS: atom_id res chain seq x y z
N MET A 1 0.34 -16.94 13.75
CA MET A 1 0.28 -16.80 12.27
C MET A 1 1.64 -17.15 11.70
N SER A 2 1.77 -17.44 10.40
CA SER A 2 3.07 -17.72 9.74
C SER A 2 3.45 -16.58 8.78
N GLU A 3 4.71 -16.51 8.33
CA GLU A 3 5.15 -15.58 7.27
C GLU A 3 4.29 -15.73 6.01
N ARG A 4 3.94 -16.95 5.61
CA ARG A 4 3.03 -17.21 4.48
C ARG A 4 1.62 -16.66 4.71
N THR A 5 1.11 -16.79 5.94
CA THR A 5 -0.19 -16.22 6.31
C THR A 5 -0.16 -14.70 6.23
N LEU A 6 0.88 -14.05 6.76
CA LEU A 6 1.05 -12.60 6.69
C LEU A 6 1.18 -12.12 5.25
N HIS A 7 1.98 -12.80 4.43
CA HIS A 7 2.06 -12.52 2.99
C HIS A 7 0.68 -12.54 2.34
N ALA A 8 -0.11 -13.60 2.53
CA ALA A 8 -1.44 -13.72 1.94
C ALA A 8 -2.38 -12.60 2.41
N THR A 9 -2.34 -12.25 3.70
CA THR A 9 -3.13 -11.16 4.27
C THR A 9 -2.79 -9.82 3.61
N TYR A 10 -1.51 -9.45 3.58
CA TYR A 10 -1.09 -8.17 3.00
C TYR A 10 -1.26 -8.13 1.48
N ALA A 11 -1.06 -9.26 0.79
CA ALA A 11 -1.32 -9.34 -0.65
C ALA A 11 -2.81 -9.13 -0.95
N SER A 12 -3.71 -9.66 -0.11
CA SER A 12 -5.13 -9.41 -0.24
C SER A 12 -5.49 -7.95 0.03
N ALA A 13 -4.95 -7.37 1.10
CA ALA A 13 -5.17 -5.96 1.44
C ALA A 13 -4.67 -5.01 0.33
N SER A 14 -3.50 -5.30 -0.26
CA SER A 14 -2.96 -4.54 -1.40
C SER A 14 -3.89 -4.59 -2.61
N ARG A 15 -4.42 -5.77 -2.96
CA ARG A 15 -5.40 -5.89 -4.06
C ARG A 15 -6.67 -5.10 -3.80
N SER A 16 -7.25 -5.21 -2.61
CA SER A 16 -8.46 -4.46 -2.26
C SER A 16 -8.25 -2.94 -2.30
N ALA A 17 -7.11 -2.45 -1.80
CA ALA A 17 -6.76 -1.04 -1.90
C ALA A 17 -6.54 -0.59 -3.36
N GLY A 18 -5.93 -1.44 -4.19
CA GLY A 18 -5.77 -1.20 -5.63
C GLY A 18 -7.11 -1.13 -6.38
N GLU A 19 -8.06 -2.01 -6.06
CA GLU A 19 -9.43 -1.98 -6.59
C GLU A 19 -10.15 -0.68 -6.19
N GLN A 20 -10.00 -0.26 -4.93
CA GLN A 20 -10.55 1.00 -4.45
C GLN A 20 -9.93 2.22 -5.15
N ALA A 21 -8.60 2.25 -5.33
CA ALA A 21 -7.92 3.30 -6.07
C ALA A 21 -8.41 3.36 -7.53
N ALA A 22 -8.58 2.22 -8.19
CA ALA A 22 -9.12 2.16 -9.55
C ALA A 22 -10.56 2.70 -9.62
N ALA A 23 -11.42 2.34 -8.67
CA ALA A 23 -12.78 2.85 -8.58
C ALA A 23 -12.82 4.37 -8.36
N LEU A 24 -11.95 4.90 -7.49
CA LEU A 24 -11.83 6.34 -7.22
C LEU A 24 -11.33 7.13 -8.43
N ARG A 25 -10.34 6.60 -9.16
CA ARG A 25 -9.88 7.20 -10.43
C ARG A 25 -11.01 7.24 -11.46
N LEU A 26 -11.78 6.17 -11.59
CA LEU A 26 -12.94 6.14 -12.47
C LEU A 26 -13.98 7.18 -12.05
N LEU A 27 -14.32 7.27 -10.76
CA LEU A 27 -15.29 8.23 -10.26
C LEU A 27 -14.84 9.68 -10.50
N LEU A 28 -13.57 9.99 -10.25
CA LEU A 28 -12.97 11.30 -10.56
C LEU A 28 -13.05 11.64 -12.05
N ALA A 29 -12.78 10.67 -12.93
CA ALA A 29 -12.91 10.88 -14.37
C ALA A 29 -14.37 11.15 -14.78
N ARG A 30 -15.33 10.49 -14.13
CA ARG A 30 -16.76 10.69 -14.39
C ARG A 30 -17.27 12.03 -13.88
N THR A 31 -16.89 12.45 -12.68
CA THR A 31 -17.29 13.78 -12.14
C THR A 31 -16.65 14.93 -12.90
N ALA A 32 -15.46 14.74 -13.49
CA ALA A 32 -14.87 15.72 -14.40
C ALA A 32 -15.63 15.82 -15.74
N ALA A 33 -16.23 14.73 -16.21
CA ALA A 33 -16.99 14.69 -17.45
C ALA A 33 -18.47 15.11 -17.29
N ASP A 34 -19.02 14.97 -16.09
CA ASP A 34 -20.43 15.21 -15.77
C ASP A 34 -20.58 16.13 -14.54
N PRO A 35 -20.86 17.42 -14.74
CA PRO A 35 -21.06 18.38 -13.65
C PRO A 35 -22.29 18.09 -12.78
N ASP A 36 -23.34 17.49 -13.33
CA ASP A 36 -24.55 17.17 -12.58
C ASP A 36 -24.28 16.01 -11.60
N LEU A 37 -23.50 15.02 -12.04
CA LEU A 37 -22.98 13.98 -11.16
C LEU A 37 -22.12 14.55 -10.03
N ALA A 38 -21.23 15.49 -10.35
CA ALA A 38 -20.39 16.14 -9.35
C ALA A 38 -21.24 16.86 -8.29
N LEU A 39 -22.26 17.62 -8.72
CA LEU A 39 -23.18 18.30 -7.81
C LEU A 39 -24.01 17.31 -6.98
N ALA A 40 -24.50 16.22 -7.59
CA ALA A 40 -25.25 15.20 -6.87
C ALA A 40 -24.42 14.56 -5.74
N LEU A 41 -23.15 14.23 -6.01
CA LEU A 41 -22.24 13.66 -5.01
C LEU A 41 -21.97 14.61 -3.84
N THR A 42 -21.83 15.92 -4.08
CA THR A 42 -21.66 16.90 -2.99
C THR A 42 -22.85 17.03 -2.05
N ARG A 43 -24.03 16.51 -2.44
CA ARG A 43 -25.26 16.54 -1.64
C ARG A 43 -25.53 15.24 -0.90
N VAL A 44 -24.73 14.19 -1.14
CA VAL A 44 -24.85 12.94 -0.40
C VAL A 44 -24.48 13.20 1.06
N ASP A 45 -25.31 12.69 1.97
CA ASP A 45 -24.99 12.73 3.39
C ASP A 45 -23.83 11.76 3.68
N THR A 46 -22.68 12.33 4.05
CA THR A 46 -21.45 11.59 4.34
C THR A 46 -21.17 11.49 5.84
N THR A 47 -22.15 11.71 6.72
CA THR A 47 -21.93 11.73 8.18
C THR A 47 -21.29 10.44 8.71
N GLU A 48 -21.62 9.29 8.10
CA GLU A 48 -21.06 7.98 8.44
C GLU A 48 -19.84 7.58 7.58
N MET A 49 -19.35 8.49 6.72
CA MET A 49 -18.25 8.24 5.79
C MET A 49 -16.99 9.01 6.22
N LYS A 50 -15.82 8.56 5.73
CA LYS A 50 -14.52 9.20 5.98
C LYS A 50 -14.31 10.49 5.15
N GLY A 51 -15.28 11.40 5.18
CA GLY A 51 -15.20 12.71 4.51
C GLY A 51 -16.14 12.87 3.31
N PRO A 52 -16.10 14.06 2.68
CA PRO A 52 -17.04 14.43 1.62
C PRO A 52 -16.77 13.69 0.30
N LEU A 53 -17.79 13.59 -0.55
CA LEU A 53 -17.69 13.02 -1.90
C LEU A 53 -17.43 14.06 -3.00
N ASP A 54 -16.97 15.25 -2.62
CA ASP A 54 -16.53 16.26 -3.58
C ASP A 54 -15.19 15.90 -4.24
N SER A 55 -14.77 16.69 -5.23
CA SER A 55 -13.51 16.42 -5.95
C SER A 55 -12.27 16.44 -5.07
N ALA A 56 -12.28 17.17 -3.94
CA ALA A 56 -11.14 17.20 -3.03
C ALA A 56 -11.12 15.96 -2.14
N GLY A 57 -12.28 15.59 -1.58
CA GLY A 57 -12.46 14.37 -0.78
C GLY A 57 -12.14 13.11 -1.59
N LEU A 58 -12.59 13.02 -2.84
CA LEU A 58 -12.26 11.91 -3.74
C LEU A 58 -10.76 11.80 -4.04
N ARG A 59 -10.05 12.93 -4.20
CA ARG A 59 -8.58 12.92 -4.40
C ARG A 59 -7.82 12.53 -3.14
N ALA A 60 -8.28 12.99 -1.97
CA ALA A 60 -7.71 12.59 -0.69
C ALA A 60 -7.88 11.07 -0.48
N ALA A 61 -9.10 10.55 -0.67
CA ALA A 61 -9.37 9.12 -0.60
C ALA A 61 -8.55 8.30 -1.61
N LEU A 62 -8.32 8.83 -2.82
CA LEU A 62 -7.47 8.17 -3.81
C LEU A 62 -6.02 8.09 -3.32
N THR A 63 -5.48 9.19 -2.81
CA THR A 63 -4.11 9.24 -2.29
C THR A 63 -3.92 8.26 -1.13
N GLU A 64 -4.92 8.16 -0.25
CA GLU A 64 -4.92 7.18 0.86
C GLU A 64 -4.96 5.74 0.34
N ALA A 65 -5.85 5.43 -0.61
CA ALA A 65 -5.96 4.09 -1.19
C ALA A 65 -4.68 3.67 -1.94
N GLU A 66 -4.03 4.59 -2.66
CA GLU A 66 -2.74 4.37 -3.30
C GLU A 66 -1.64 4.10 -2.27
N ALA A 67 -1.56 4.92 -1.21
CA ALA A 67 -0.61 4.72 -0.13
C ALA A 67 -0.83 3.37 0.60
N GLU A 68 -2.09 3.00 0.86
CA GLU A 68 -2.43 1.73 1.47
C GLU A 68 -2.08 0.54 0.56
N CYS A 69 -2.33 0.66 -0.74
CA CYS A 69 -1.94 -0.34 -1.74
C CYS A 69 -0.42 -0.58 -1.71
N ASP A 70 0.37 0.48 -1.74
CA ASP A 70 1.83 0.43 -1.76
C ASP A 70 2.40 -0.14 -0.46
N VAL A 71 1.88 0.29 0.70
CA VAL A 71 2.30 -0.22 2.01
C VAL A 71 2.02 -1.73 2.11
N ASN A 72 0.82 -2.15 1.74
CA ASN A 72 0.44 -3.56 1.80
C ASN A 72 1.22 -4.41 0.78
N ALA A 73 1.51 -3.89 -0.42
CA ALA A 73 2.37 -4.57 -1.39
C ALA A 73 3.79 -4.80 -0.82
N ALA A 74 4.37 -3.76 -0.22
CA ALA A 74 5.69 -3.84 0.40
C ALA A 74 5.73 -4.86 1.55
N LEU A 75 4.70 -4.87 2.40
CA LEU A 75 4.58 -5.83 3.50
C LEU A 75 4.38 -7.26 2.97
N ALA A 76 3.53 -7.45 1.97
CA ALA A 76 3.32 -8.74 1.34
C ALA A 76 4.63 -9.31 0.78
N GLU A 77 5.40 -8.49 0.07
CA GLU A 77 6.67 -8.89 -0.50
C GLU A 77 7.70 -9.24 0.58
N ARG A 78 7.81 -8.42 1.63
CA ARG A 78 8.68 -8.72 2.78
C ARG A 78 8.37 -10.09 3.39
N HIS A 79 7.09 -10.39 3.61
CA HIS A 79 6.68 -11.66 4.21
C HIS A 79 6.82 -12.85 3.26
N HIS A 80 6.63 -12.66 1.95
CA HIS A 80 6.91 -13.67 0.93
C HIS A 80 8.38 -14.11 0.99
N ARG A 81 9.27 -13.13 0.95
CA ARG A 81 10.72 -13.30 0.98
C ARG A 81 11.22 -13.97 2.26
N ARG A 82 10.74 -13.53 3.42
CA ARG A 82 11.06 -14.18 4.72
C ARG A 82 10.59 -15.63 4.78
N ALA A 83 9.44 -15.94 4.17
CA ALA A 83 8.95 -17.32 4.09
C ALA A 83 9.85 -18.19 3.21
N LEU A 84 10.40 -17.67 2.10
CA LEU A 84 11.34 -18.40 1.23
C LEU A 84 12.68 -18.68 1.94
N ALA A 85 13.17 -17.71 2.70
CA ALA A 85 14.40 -17.84 3.49
C ALA A 85 14.24 -18.65 4.79
N GLY A 86 13.02 -19.07 5.15
CA GLY A 86 12.77 -19.82 6.38
C GLY A 86 12.96 -19.02 7.67
N VAL A 87 12.89 -17.69 7.59
CA VAL A 87 13.10 -16.80 8.74
C VAL A 87 11.92 -16.90 9.72
N ALA A 88 12.22 -17.12 11.00
CA ALA A 88 11.21 -17.16 12.04
C ALA A 88 10.55 -15.79 12.26
N LEU A 89 9.27 -15.80 12.62
CA LEU A 89 8.55 -14.57 12.97
C LEU A 89 9.18 -13.87 14.17
N GLY A 90 9.23 -12.54 14.11
CA GLY A 90 9.83 -11.72 15.17
C GLY A 90 11.35 -11.61 15.09
N THR A 91 12.03 -12.39 14.24
CA THR A 91 13.45 -12.19 13.96
C THR A 91 13.65 -10.79 13.35
N SER A 92 14.33 -9.93 14.11
CA SER A 92 14.68 -8.57 13.70
C SER A 92 15.64 -8.60 12.51
N CYS A 93 15.55 -7.59 11.65
CA CYS A 93 16.61 -7.36 10.67
C CYS A 93 17.89 -6.98 11.42
N VAL A 94 19.03 -7.56 11.03
CA VAL A 94 20.33 -7.32 11.67
C VAL A 94 21.12 -6.21 10.96
N CYS A 95 20.50 -5.49 10.01
CA CYS A 95 21.18 -4.35 9.41
C CYS A 95 21.29 -3.19 10.41
N GLY A 96 22.44 -2.50 10.41
CA GLY A 96 22.71 -1.37 11.31
C GLY A 96 21.92 -0.09 11.01
N HIS A 97 20.87 -0.15 10.19
CA HIS A 97 20.09 1.00 9.78
C HIS A 97 18.94 1.30 10.74
N SER A 98 18.53 2.57 10.80
CA SER A 98 17.43 2.99 11.65
C SER A 98 16.11 2.35 11.20
N PRO A 99 15.19 2.01 12.11
CA PRO A 99 13.86 1.51 11.77
C PRO A 99 13.09 2.40 10.79
N ALA A 100 13.35 3.71 10.78
CA ALA A 100 12.75 4.66 9.84
C ALA A 100 13.16 4.39 8.38
N THR A 101 14.36 3.85 8.16
CA THR A 101 14.85 3.36 6.85
C THR A 101 14.10 2.12 6.39
N HIS A 102 13.31 1.48 7.25
CA HIS A 102 12.45 0.35 6.92
C HIS A 102 10.97 0.72 6.85
N ALA A 103 10.62 1.96 7.20
CA ALA A 103 9.25 2.29 7.61
C ALA A 103 8.34 2.80 6.49
N PRO A 104 8.82 3.44 5.40
CA PRO A 104 7.91 3.56 4.25
C PRO A 104 8.59 3.63 2.87
N ARG A 105 7.87 3.07 1.88
CA ARG A 105 8.06 3.14 0.42
C ARG A 105 8.86 1.99 -0.21
N LEU A 106 8.14 1.21 -1.03
CA LEU A 106 8.68 0.80 -2.33
C LEU A 106 9.20 2.08 -3.00
N THR A 107 10.50 2.14 -3.23
CA THR A 107 11.09 3.19 -4.07
C THR A 107 10.41 3.20 -5.45
N GLU A 108 10.50 4.27 -6.26
CA GLU A 108 9.93 4.32 -7.63
C GLU A 108 10.28 3.09 -8.49
N ASP A 109 11.37 2.39 -8.16
CA ASP A 109 11.85 1.17 -8.79
C ASP A 109 11.29 -0.15 -8.19
N GLY A 110 10.29 -0.09 -7.30
CA GLY A 110 9.70 -1.27 -6.65
C GLY A 110 10.65 -1.99 -5.68
N ARG A 111 11.72 -1.33 -5.21
CA ARG A 111 12.68 -1.92 -4.26
C ARG A 111 12.36 -1.55 -2.81
N LEU A 112 12.55 -2.52 -1.92
CA LEU A 112 12.51 -2.35 -0.45
C LEU A 112 13.45 -1.20 0.00
N PRO A 113 13.19 -0.57 1.15
CA PRO A 113 13.74 0.74 1.48
C PRO A 113 15.22 0.76 1.92
N CYS A 114 15.92 -0.38 1.91
CA CYS A 114 17.37 -0.38 2.07
C CYS A 114 18.08 -0.31 0.71
N ARG A 115 18.65 0.85 0.40
CA ARG A 115 19.41 1.13 -0.84
C ARG A 115 20.92 0.89 -0.75
N HIS A 116 21.44 0.33 0.35
CA HIS A 116 22.87 0.21 0.59
C HIS A 116 23.37 -1.23 0.40
N ASP A 117 24.46 -1.33 -0.35
CA ASP A 117 25.34 -2.50 -0.38
C ASP A 117 25.78 -2.80 1.07
N ASP A 118 25.78 -4.07 1.47
CA ASP A 118 26.09 -4.58 2.83
C ASP A 118 24.96 -4.55 3.89
N CYS A 119 23.72 -4.20 3.52
CA CYS A 119 22.60 -4.54 4.38
C CYS A 119 22.34 -6.05 4.35
N GLY A 120 22.34 -6.69 5.54
CA GLY A 120 21.99 -8.09 5.78
C GLY A 120 20.55 -8.50 5.42
N CYS A 121 19.93 -7.85 4.42
CA CYS A 121 18.94 -8.44 3.53
C CYS A 121 19.57 -9.45 2.54
N ALA A 122 20.78 -9.93 2.81
CA ALA A 122 21.47 -11.01 2.10
C ALA A 122 20.77 -12.38 2.20
N ASP A 123 19.65 -12.50 2.94
CA ASP A 123 18.76 -13.67 2.88
C ASP A 123 17.93 -13.76 1.57
N LEU A 124 18.25 -12.95 0.56
CA LEU A 124 17.49 -12.84 -0.70
C LEU A 124 18.36 -12.77 -1.94
N ASP A 125 19.54 -13.39 -1.89
CA ASP A 125 20.25 -13.80 -3.10
C ASP A 125 19.62 -15.08 -3.66
N PHE A 126 19.08 -14.99 -4.88
CA PHE A 126 18.97 -16.12 -5.80
C PHE A 126 19.34 -15.62 -7.21
N PRO A 127 19.98 -16.47 -8.04
CA PRO A 127 20.80 -16.10 -9.20
C PRO A 127 20.11 -15.24 -10.26
#